data_AF-A0A959IAD7-F1
#
_entry.id   AF-A0A959IAD7-F1
#
_cell.length_a   1.000
_cell.length_b   1.000
_cell.length_c   1.000
_cell.angle_alpha   90.00
_cell.angle_beta   90.00
_cell.angle_gamma   90.00
#
_symmetry.space_group_name_H-M   'P 1'
#
loop_
_entity.id
_entity.type
_entity.pdbx_description
1 polymer ?
#
loop_
_entity_poly.entity_id
_entity_poly.type
_entity_poly.pdbx_seq_one_letter_code
_entity_poly.pdbx_strand_id
1 'polypeptide(L)'
;MKTQLLLLLLFPSFLLFAQPNPLYRSADGRPGVAYWQNRADYDLRVELDTILHEITGTALITYTNNSPQTLPYLWLHLDQNAFKATSRATAVTEVEEARHQSAGGTGIDIYDLQVEGDA
;
A
#
# COMPACT_ATOMS: atom_id res chain seq x y z
N MET A 1 43.61 -20.98 -49.89
CA MET A 1 43.06 -21.35 -48.57
C MET A 1 42.08 -20.27 -48.15
N LYS A 2 40.79 -20.58 -48.19
CA LYS A 2 39.67 -19.68 -47.85
C LYS A 2 39.35 -19.86 -46.38
N THR A 3 39.44 -18.80 -45.59
CA THR A 3 38.93 -18.79 -44.22
C THR A 3 37.79 -17.78 -44.15
N GLN A 4 36.56 -18.28 -44.29
CA GLN A 4 35.36 -17.51 -44.00
C GLN A 4 35.16 -17.49 -42.48
N LEU A 5 35.08 -16.29 -41.91
CA LEU A 5 34.70 -16.06 -40.53
C LEU A 5 33.17 -16.09 -40.45
N LEU A 6 32.62 -17.14 -39.82
CA LEU A 6 31.20 -17.30 -39.56
C LEU A 6 30.82 -16.43 -38.35
N LEU A 7 30.14 -15.31 -38.57
CA LEU A 7 29.58 -14.48 -37.50
C LEU A 7 28.24 -15.09 -37.04
N LEU A 8 28.27 -15.79 -35.91
CA LEU A 8 27.09 -16.38 -35.29
C LEU A 8 26.37 -15.29 -34.48
N LEU A 9 25.33 -14.69 -35.07
CA LEU A 9 24.43 -13.75 -34.38
C LEU A 9 23.60 -14.52 -33.35
N LEU A 10 24.14 -14.60 -32.14
CA LEU A 10 23.44 -15.05 -30.94
C LEU A 10 22.45 -13.93 -30.58
N PHE A 11 21.19 -14.05 -31.01
CA PHE A 11 20.11 -13.17 -30.56
C PHE A 11 20.01 -13.29 -29.04
N PRO A 12 20.47 -12.31 -28.23
CA PRO A 12 20.30 -12.42 -26.80
C PRO A 12 18.83 -12.16 -26.54
N SER A 13 18.13 -13.19 -26.08
CA SER A 13 16.77 -13.15 -25.55
C SER A 13 16.71 -12.36 -24.23
N PHE A 14 17.32 -11.18 -24.18
CA PHE A 14 17.63 -10.48 -22.93
C PHE A 14 17.31 -8.99 -23.02
N LEU A 15 16.05 -8.63 -23.24
CA LEU A 15 15.53 -7.28 -22.97
C LEU A 15 14.00 -7.34 -22.72
N LEU A 16 13.61 -8.10 -21.71
CA LEU A 16 12.31 -7.95 -21.03
C LEU A 16 12.48 -7.03 -19.81
N PHE A 17 13.21 -5.92 -19.96
CA PHE A 17 13.04 -4.82 -19.02
C PHE A 17 11.71 -4.17 -19.36
N ALA A 18 10.81 -4.11 -18.38
CA ALA A 18 9.53 -3.41 -18.46
C ALA A 18 9.77 -2.07 -19.16
N GLN A 19 9.34 -1.97 -20.42
CA GLN A 19 9.47 -0.74 -21.17
C GLN A 19 8.66 0.31 -20.41
N PRO A 20 9.17 1.53 -20.21
CA PRO A 20 8.38 2.62 -19.66
C PRO A 20 7.07 2.67 -20.43
N ASN A 21 5.93 2.69 -19.74
CA ASN A 21 4.64 2.83 -20.41
C ASN A 21 4.36 4.33 -20.60
N PRO A 22 4.70 4.92 -21.78
CA PRO A 22 4.69 6.37 -21.97
C PRO A 22 3.29 6.98 -21.80
N LEU A 23 2.23 6.17 -21.88
CA LEU A 23 0.87 6.63 -21.63
C LEU A 23 0.68 7.11 -20.18
N TYR A 24 1.27 6.42 -19.22
CA TYR A 24 1.11 6.72 -17.79
C TYR A 24 2.35 7.38 -17.19
N ARG A 25 3.56 7.05 -17.66
CA ARG A 25 4.80 7.66 -17.17
C ARG A 25 5.83 7.74 -18.29
N SER A 26 6.33 8.94 -18.55
CA SER A 26 7.38 9.17 -19.54
C SER A 26 8.73 8.59 -19.10
N ALA A 27 9.69 8.47 -20.04
CA ALA A 27 11.02 7.93 -19.76
C ALA A 27 11.84 8.77 -18.75
N ASP A 28 11.52 10.06 -18.59
CA ASP A 28 12.08 10.97 -17.59
C ASP A 28 11.27 10.99 -16.27
N GLY A 29 10.28 10.11 -16.13
CA GLY A 29 9.54 9.88 -14.88
C GLY A 29 8.37 10.83 -14.64
N ARG A 30 8.03 11.71 -15.58
CA ARG A 30 6.88 12.63 -15.45
C ARG A 30 5.55 11.89 -15.72
N PRO A 31 4.43 12.39 -15.18
CA PRO A 31 3.09 11.96 -15.56
C PRO A 31 2.90 11.97 -17.09
N GLY A 32 2.46 10.84 -17.65
CA GLY A 32 2.01 10.75 -19.04
C GLY A 32 0.60 11.34 -19.23
N VAL A 33 0.14 11.40 -20.47
CA VAL A 33 -1.17 11.99 -20.82
C VAL A 33 -2.37 11.25 -20.23
N ALA A 34 -2.24 9.94 -19.98
CA ALA A 34 -3.27 9.11 -19.36
C ALA A 34 -2.98 8.85 -17.87
N TYR A 35 -2.06 9.59 -17.27
CA TYR A 35 -1.72 9.45 -15.86
C TYR A 35 -2.89 9.88 -14.96
N TRP A 36 -3.15 9.07 -13.94
CA TRP A 36 -4.12 9.36 -12.90
C TRP A 36 -3.51 9.07 -11.52
N GLN A 37 -4.03 9.73 -10.50
CA GLN A 37 -3.70 9.48 -9.10
C GLN A 37 -4.98 9.54 -8.29
N ASN A 38 -5.25 8.52 -7.50
CA ASN A 38 -6.35 8.60 -6.54
C ASN A 38 -5.98 9.53 -5.38
N ARG A 39 -7.01 10.09 -4.76
CA ARG A 39 -6.86 11.02 -3.65
C ARG A 39 -7.65 10.50 -2.45
N ALA A 40 -7.06 10.63 -1.27
CA ALA A 40 -7.72 10.35 -0.01
C ALA A 40 -7.53 11.58 0.89
N ASP A 41 -8.64 12.20 1.27
CA ASP A 41 -8.69 13.32 2.19
C ASP A 41 -9.18 12.82 3.55
N TYR A 42 -8.56 13.33 4.61
CA TYR A 42 -8.83 12.88 5.98
C TYR A 42 -9.18 14.09 6.86
N ASP A 43 -10.34 14.03 7.51
CA ASP A 43 -10.69 14.89 8.65
C ASP A 43 -10.69 14.02 9.91
N LEU A 44 -9.68 14.24 10.77
CA LEU A 44 -9.44 13.47 11.98
C LEU A 44 -9.72 14.34 13.21
N ARG A 45 -10.66 13.91 14.05
CA ARG A 45 -10.89 14.49 15.38
C ARG A 45 -10.48 13.46 16.41
N VAL A 46 -9.39 13.72 17.13
CA VAL A 46 -8.76 12.77 18.05
C VAL A 46 -8.48 13.40 19.41
N GLU A 47 -8.58 12.57 20.44
CA GLU A 47 -8.24 12.88 21.82
C GLU A 47 -7.20 11.87 22.31
N LEU A 48 -6.19 12.35 23.04
CA LEU A 48 -5.16 11.53 23.68
C LEU A 48 -5.40 11.54 25.19
N ASP A 49 -5.69 10.38 25.76
CA ASP A 49 -5.73 10.16 27.19
C ASP A 49 -4.40 9.58 27.68
N THR A 50 -3.63 10.38 28.42
CA THR A 50 -2.32 9.97 28.94
C THR A 50 -2.40 9.12 30.21
N ILE A 51 -3.56 9.09 30.89
CA ILE A 51 -3.79 8.26 32.08
C ILE A 51 -4.14 6.84 31.63
N LEU A 52 -5.07 6.72 30.69
CA LEU A 52 -5.50 5.45 30.11
C LEU A 52 -4.53 4.93 29.03
N HIS A 53 -3.64 5.80 28.52
CA HIS A 53 -2.74 5.50 27.40
C HIS A 53 -3.50 5.14 26.12
N GLU A 54 -4.58 5.84 25.86
CA GLU A 54 -5.50 5.57 24.74
C GLU A 54 -5.63 6.80 23.83
N ILE A 55 -5.85 6.53 22.54
CA ILE A 55 -6.24 7.54 21.56
C ILE A 55 -7.64 7.18 21.08
N THR A 56 -8.59 8.10 21.23
CA THR A 56 -9.96 7.93 20.75
C THR A 56 -10.28 9.02 19.74
N GLY A 57 -11.23 8.76 18.84
CA GLY A 57 -11.58 9.76 17.84
C GLY A 57 -12.44 9.26 16.71
N THR A 58 -12.76 10.19 15.82
CA THR A 58 -13.53 9.96 14.59
C THR A 58 -12.70 10.33 13.38
N ALA A 59 -12.76 9.52 12.33
CA ALA A 59 -12.10 9.77 11.06
C ALA A 59 -13.14 9.82 9.93
N LEU A 60 -13.23 10.96 9.25
CA LEU A 60 -13.94 11.07 7.98
C LEU A 60 -12.94 10.97 6.84
N ILE A 61 -13.12 9.97 5.98
CA ILE A 61 -12.24 9.72 4.83
C ILE A 61 -13.04 9.99 3.56
N THR A 62 -12.64 10.99 2.78
CA THR A 62 -13.19 11.23 1.44
C THR A 62 -12.23 10.66 0.41
N TYR A 63 -12.66 9.61 -0.29
CA TYR A 63 -11.86 8.98 -1.34
C TYR A 63 -12.33 9.42 -2.73
N THR A 64 -11.41 9.93 -3.54
CA THR A 64 -11.67 10.26 -4.95
C THR A 64 -10.96 9.25 -5.85
N ASN A 65 -11.75 8.43 -6.56
CA ASN A 65 -11.25 7.55 -7.60
C ASN A 65 -11.11 8.33 -8.92
N ASN A 66 -9.88 8.69 -9.25
CA ASN A 66 -9.54 9.32 -10.54
C ASN A 66 -9.14 8.28 -11.60
N SER A 67 -9.15 6.99 -11.24
CA SER A 67 -8.91 5.91 -12.20
C SER A 67 -10.01 5.85 -13.25
N PRO A 68 -9.67 5.52 -14.51
CA PRO A 68 -10.67 5.21 -15.54
C PRO A 68 -11.40 3.87 -15.30
N GLN A 69 -11.02 3.10 -14.28
CA GLN A 69 -11.73 1.89 -13.87
C GLN A 69 -12.59 2.12 -12.63
N THR A 70 -13.75 1.48 -12.60
CA THR A 70 -14.62 1.40 -11.41
C THR A 70 -13.87 0.68 -10.28
N LEU A 71 -13.95 1.23 -9.06
CA LEU A 71 -13.34 0.67 -7.87
C LEU A 71 -14.41 -0.02 -7.01
N PRO A 72 -14.53 -1.36 -7.04
CA PRO A 72 -15.57 -2.08 -6.30
C PRO A 72 -15.29 -2.19 -4.80
N TYR A 73 -14.04 -2.02 -4.37
CA TYR A 73 -13.63 -2.17 -2.97
C TYR A 73 -12.59 -1.12 -2.60
N LEU A 74 -12.73 -0.55 -1.41
CA LEU A 74 -11.70 0.26 -0.76
C LEU A 74 -11.12 -0.51 0.42
N TRP A 75 -9.80 -0.67 0.43
CA TRP A 75 -9.08 -1.33 1.52
C TRP A 75 -8.39 -0.29 2.39
N LEU A 76 -8.57 -0.38 3.69
CA LEU A 76 -7.88 0.46 4.68
C LEU A 76 -6.82 -0.36 5.41
N HIS A 77 -5.63 0.21 5.55
CA HIS A 77 -4.54 -0.43 6.28
C HIS A 77 -4.51 0.06 7.73
N LEU A 78 -4.60 -0.87 8.67
CA LEU A 78 -4.61 -0.61 10.10
C LEU A 78 -3.42 -1.32 10.74
N ASP A 79 -2.21 -0.83 10.45
CA ASP A 79 -0.95 -1.49 10.81
C ASP A 79 -0.84 -1.81 12.31
N GLN A 80 -1.43 -0.96 13.17
CA GLN A 80 -1.43 -1.18 14.61
C GLN A 80 -2.13 -2.48 15.03
N ASN A 81 -3.04 -3.01 14.21
CA ASN A 81 -3.68 -4.29 14.49
C ASN A 81 -2.72 -5.49 14.41
N ALA A 82 -1.53 -5.30 13.82
CA ALA A 82 -0.47 -6.30 13.89
C ALA A 82 0.00 -6.57 15.34
N PHE A 83 -0.21 -5.62 16.27
CA PHE A 83 0.17 -5.78 17.68
C PHE A 83 -0.96 -6.28 18.58
N LYS A 84 -2.16 -6.55 18.02
CA LYS A 84 -3.24 -7.20 18.78
C LYS A 84 -2.79 -8.60 19.22
N ALA A 85 -3.20 -9.01 20.43
CA ALA A 85 -2.88 -10.34 20.95
C ALA A 85 -3.37 -11.48 20.03
N THR A 86 -4.48 -11.25 19.32
CA THR A 86 -5.07 -12.20 18.36
C THR A 86 -4.54 -12.05 16.94
N SER A 87 -3.56 -11.17 16.69
CA SER A 87 -3.02 -10.97 15.35
C SER A 87 -2.18 -12.16 14.90
N ARG A 88 -2.10 -12.34 13.58
CA ARG A 88 -1.19 -13.34 12.99
C ARG A 88 0.28 -13.04 13.28
N ALA A 89 0.65 -11.77 13.38
CA ALA A 89 2.02 -11.36 13.66
C ALA A 89 2.43 -11.75 15.09
N THR A 90 1.55 -11.56 16.06
CA THR A 90 1.76 -12.00 17.44
C THR A 90 1.84 -13.53 17.51
N ALA A 91 0.99 -14.26 16.77
CA ALA A 91 0.96 -15.72 16.79
C ALA A 91 2.24 -16.40 16.28
N VAL A 92 3.05 -15.73 15.45
CA VAL A 92 4.30 -16.28 14.89
C VAL A 92 5.56 -15.71 15.53
N THR A 93 5.41 -14.76 16.46
CA THR A 93 6.55 -14.13 17.15
C THR A 93 6.79 -14.85 18.47
N GLU A 94 7.99 -15.42 18.66
CA GLU A 94 8.39 -16.00 19.94
C GLU A 94 8.54 -14.90 21.01
N VAL A 95 7.90 -15.13 22.16
CA VAL A 95 7.69 -14.11 23.21
C VAL A 95 8.97 -13.76 24.00
N GLU A 96 10.09 -14.47 23.81
CA GLU A 96 11.28 -14.25 24.64
C GLU A 96 12.26 -13.15 24.14
N GLU A 97 12.33 -12.82 22.85
CA GLU A 97 13.42 -11.95 22.33
C GLU A 97 13.00 -10.83 21.35
N ALA A 98 11.70 -10.55 21.21
CA ALA A 98 11.26 -9.54 20.25
C ALA A 98 11.45 -8.11 20.78
N ARG A 99 12.40 -7.36 20.19
CA ARG A 99 12.75 -5.95 20.49
C ARG A 99 11.59 -4.93 20.34
N HIS A 100 10.43 -5.36 19.85
CA HIS A 100 9.25 -4.53 19.57
C HIS A 100 7.97 -5.11 20.16
N GLN A 101 8.04 -5.79 21.30
CA GLN A 101 6.81 -6.21 21.99
C GLN A 101 6.09 -5.00 22.56
N SER A 102 5.04 -4.58 21.88
CA SER A 102 3.87 -4.09 22.59
C SER A 102 3.33 -5.30 23.36
N ALA A 103 3.21 -5.21 24.69
CA ALA A 103 2.55 -6.24 25.48
C ALA A 103 1.19 -6.55 24.82
N GLY A 104 1.07 -7.72 24.19
CA GLY A 104 0.03 -8.02 23.21
C GLY A 104 -1.34 -7.56 23.71
N GLY A 105 -1.91 -6.56 23.05
CA GLY A 105 -3.07 -5.86 23.60
C GLY A 105 -3.37 -4.50 22.98
N THR A 106 -2.39 -3.87 22.32
CA THR A 106 -2.61 -2.59 21.64
C THR A 106 -3.09 -2.80 20.20
N GLY A 107 -4.10 -2.06 19.77
CA GLY A 107 -4.60 -2.06 18.41
C GLY A 107 -5.73 -1.04 18.23
N ILE A 108 -6.34 -1.05 17.04
CA ILE A 108 -7.45 -0.16 16.71
C ILE A 108 -8.75 -0.94 16.82
N ASP A 109 -9.68 -0.43 17.62
CA ASP A 109 -11.07 -0.89 17.68
C ASP A 109 -11.96 0.09 16.93
N ILE A 110 -12.81 -0.44 16.05
CA ILE A 110 -13.77 0.35 15.25
C ILE A 110 -15.14 0.14 15.85
N TYR A 111 -15.71 1.20 16.42
CA TYR A 111 -17.02 1.15 17.07
C TYR A 111 -18.17 1.39 16.09
N ASP A 112 -17.94 2.21 15.08
CA ASP A 112 -18.91 2.53 14.03
C ASP A 112 -18.19 2.70 12.69
N LEU A 113 -18.86 2.28 11.61
CA LEU A 113 -18.37 2.41 10.24
C LEU A 113 -19.55 2.69 9.31
N GLN A 114 -19.55 3.89 8.74
CA GLN A 114 -20.54 4.33 7.76
C GLN A 114 -19.82 4.58 6.44
N VAL A 115 -20.47 4.17 5.34
CA VAL A 115 -19.95 4.36 3.99
C VAL A 115 -21.05 4.99 3.15
N GLU A 116 -20.74 6.15 2.59
CA GLU A 116 -21.60 6.87 1.65
C GLU A 116 -20.86 7.00 0.32
N GLY A 117 -21.53 6.68 -0.78
CA GLY A 117 -20.94 6.77 -2.10
C GLY A 117 -21.98 6.67 -3.21
N ASP A 118 -21.71 7.36 -4.31
CA ASP A 118 -22.49 7.24 -5.55
C ASP A 118 -22.06 5.95 -6.30
N ALA A 119 -23.04 5.17 -6.75
CA ALA A 119 -22.84 3.90 -7.44
C ALA A 119 -22.31 4.05 -8.88
#